data_AF-A0A1A7C194-F1
#
_entry.id   AF-A0A1A7C194-F1
#
_cell.length_a   1.000
_cell.length_b   1.000
_cell.length_c   1.000
_cell.angle_alpha   90.00
_cell.angle_beta   90.00
_cell.angle_gamma   90.00
#
_symmetry.space_group_name_H-M   'P 1'
#
loop_
_entity.id
_entity.type
_entity.pdbx_description
1 polymer ?
#
loop_
_entity_poly.entity_id
_entity_poly.type
_entity_poly.pdbx_seq_one_letter_code
_entity_poly.pdbx_strand_id
1 'polypeptide(L)'
;MHQDADRYHRVRAKLAARARRRAVASPADLPAPEQRALAACRELVAAAGEVKRISKVIGDSLSACPMMKDPVEFNDRGPATHLSQAYASENVENDSGHGMHKEWMEPSDALEIISACPHCLAAHNAIQERKVARRRLGAARRVVTMIGKST
;
A
#
# COMPACT_ATOMS: atom_id res chain seq x y z
N MET A 1 -22.54 -21.44 24.64
CA MET A 1 -21.48 -20.96 25.55
C MET A 1 -20.08 -21.46 25.13
N HIS A 2 -19.68 -21.38 23.84
CA HIS A 2 -18.37 -21.89 23.37
C HIS A 2 -17.42 -20.80 22.84
N GLN A 3 -17.90 -19.57 22.60
CA GLN A 3 -17.08 -18.48 22.07
C GLN A 3 -16.07 -17.92 23.09
N ASP A 4 -16.30 -18.10 24.39
CA ASP A 4 -15.42 -17.56 25.44
C ASP A 4 -14.15 -18.38 25.66
N ALA A 5 -14.20 -19.70 25.49
CA ALA A 5 -13.04 -20.57 25.65
C ALA A 5 -11.98 -20.29 24.55
N ASP A 6 -12.42 -20.18 23.30
CA ASP A 6 -11.54 -19.87 22.16
C ASP A 6 -10.92 -18.47 22.26
N ARG A 7 -11.67 -17.52 22.81
CA ARG A 7 -11.18 -16.17 23.07
C ARG A 7 -10.11 -16.18 24.16
N TYR A 8 -10.35 -16.90 25.26
CA TYR A 8 -9.40 -17.06 26.36
C TYR A 8 -8.09 -17.70 25.89
N HIS A 9 -8.16 -18.80 25.14
CA HIS A 9 -6.97 -19.48 24.61
C HIS A 9 -6.16 -18.56 23.67
N ARG A 10 -6.82 -17.82 22.77
CA ARG A 10 -6.16 -16.85 21.89
C ARG A 10 -5.47 -15.72 22.66
N VAL A 11 -6.10 -15.19 23.71
CA VAL A 11 -5.51 -14.14 24.54
C VAL A 11 -4.31 -14.67 25.33
N ARG A 12 -4.44 -15.84 25.95
CA ARG A 12 -3.36 -16.49 26.71
C ARG A 12 -2.15 -16.81 25.83
N ALA A 13 -2.38 -17.31 24.62
CA ALA A 13 -1.33 -17.56 23.63
C ALA A 13 -0.59 -16.26 23.24
N LYS A 14 -1.33 -15.16 23.01
CA LYS A 14 -0.74 -13.84 22.73
C LYS A 14 0.10 -13.32 23.89
N LEU A 15 -0.38 -13.44 25.12
CA LEU A 15 0.35 -13.02 26.32
C LEU A 15 1.63 -13.83 26.52
N ALA A 16 1.56 -15.16 26.37
CA ALA A 16 2.72 -16.04 26.45
C ALA A 16 3.75 -15.75 25.34
N ALA A 17 3.31 -15.43 24.13
CA ALA A 17 4.20 -15.03 23.03
C ALA A 17 4.86 -13.66 23.28
N ARG A 18 4.17 -12.74 23.98
CA ARG A 18 4.74 -11.43 24.37
C ARG A 18 5.74 -11.56 25.50
N ALA A 19 5.45 -12.40 26.50
CA ALA A 19 6.36 -12.72 27.60
C ALA A 19 7.65 -13.37 27.08
N ARG A 20 7.54 -14.37 26.19
CA ARG A 20 8.70 -15.00 25.53
C ARG A 20 9.54 -13.98 24.75
N ARG A 21 8.92 -13.09 23.98
CA ARG A 21 9.64 -12.02 23.26
C ARG A 21 10.37 -11.04 24.18
N ARG A 22 9.80 -10.73 25.34
CA ARG A 22 10.47 -9.89 26.37
C ARG A 22 11.60 -10.62 27.08
N ALA A 23 11.47 -11.93 27.31
CA ALA A 23 12.49 -12.73 27.98
C ALA A 23 13.72 -13.01 27.10
N VAL A 24 13.55 -13.02 25.77
CA VAL A 24 14.64 -13.27 24.81
C VAL A 24 15.50 -12.04 24.54
N ALA A 25 14.98 -10.82 24.76
CA ALA A 25 15.74 -9.59 24.57
C ALA A 25 16.35 -9.13 25.90
N SER A 26 17.65 -9.36 26.11
CA SER A 26 18.36 -8.73 27.23
C SER A 26 18.41 -7.21 26.99
N PRO A 27 18.22 -6.35 28.01
CA PRO A 27 18.36 -4.90 27.87
C PRO A 27 19.71 -4.47 27.28
N ALA A 28 20.76 -5.28 27.44
CA ALA A 28 22.10 -5.06 26.92
C ALA A 28 22.24 -5.28 25.40
N ASP A 29 21.29 -5.97 24.75
CA ASP A 29 21.34 -6.28 23.32
C ASP A 29 20.61 -5.25 22.45
N LEU A 30 19.91 -4.30 23.09
CA LEU A 30 19.19 -3.25 22.37
C LEU A 30 20.14 -2.10 22.04
N PRO A 31 20.22 -1.66 20.78
CA PRO A 31 21.03 -0.51 20.42
C PRO A 31 20.60 0.71 21.24
N ALA A 32 21.57 1.59 21.51
CA ALA A 32 21.35 2.80 22.27
C ALA A 32 20.15 3.59 21.70
N PRO A 33 19.35 4.31 22.52
CA PRO A 33 18.19 5.06 22.06
C PRO A 33 18.47 5.93 20.83
N GLU A 34 19.63 6.57 20.78
CA GLU A 34 20.11 7.42 19.68
C GLU A 34 20.35 6.62 18.40
N GLN A 35 20.92 5.41 18.53
CA GLN A 35 21.14 4.51 17.39
C GLN A 35 19.81 4.00 16.83
N ARG A 36 18.82 3.70 17.69
CA ARG A 36 17.47 3.33 17.28
C ARG A 36 16.75 4.47 16.57
N ALA A 37 16.87 5.69 17.09
CA ALA A 37 16.33 6.88 16.45
C ALA A 37 16.96 7.12 15.08
N LEU A 38 18.29 7.06 14.99
CA LEU A 38 19.02 7.24 13.73
C LEU A 38 18.63 6.18 12.69
N ALA A 39 18.55 4.91 13.08
CA ALA A 39 18.13 3.83 12.20
C ALA A 39 16.69 4.02 11.70
N ALA A 40 15.77 4.42 12.59
CA ALA A 40 14.38 4.69 12.21
C ALA A 40 14.26 5.87 11.23
N CYS A 41 15.04 6.94 11.42
CA CYS A 41 15.09 8.07 10.50
C CYS A 41 15.66 7.69 9.13
N ARG A 42 16.75 6.91 9.09
CA ARG A 42 17.33 6.40 7.83
C ARG A 42 16.31 5.57 7.04
N GLU A 43 15.62 4.67 7.73
CA GLU A 43 14.61 3.81 7.13
C GLU A 43 13.40 4.62 6.61
N LEU A 44 12.97 5.64 7.35
CA LEU A 44 11.91 6.55 6.91
C LEU A 44 12.28 7.27 5.61
N VAL A 45 13.50 7.82 5.54
CA VAL A 45 13.99 8.53 4.34
C VAL A 45 14.13 7.56 3.16
N ALA A 46 14.72 6.38 3.38
CA ALA A 46 14.88 5.37 2.34
C ALA A 46 13.53 4.92 1.78
N ALA A 47 12.56 4.61 2.64
CA ALA A 47 11.21 4.21 2.22
C ALA A 47 10.47 5.34 1.49
N ALA A 48 10.66 6.60 1.88
CA ALA A 48 10.07 7.75 1.19
C ALA A 48 10.69 7.96 -0.20
N GLY A 49 12.02 7.87 -0.30
CA GLY A 49 12.75 7.93 -1.56
C GLY A 49 12.30 6.84 -2.54
N GLU A 50 12.09 5.62 -2.03
CA GLU A 50 11.62 4.50 -2.83
C GLU A 50 10.20 4.73 -3.41
N VAL A 51 9.26 5.23 -2.59
CA VAL A 51 7.92 5.60 -3.08
C VAL A 51 8.01 6.67 -4.17
N LYS A 52 8.90 7.66 -4.02
CA LYS A 52 9.11 8.71 -5.02
C LYS A 52 9.69 8.14 -6.32
N ARG A 53 10.71 7.28 -6.23
CA ARG A 53 11.34 6.62 -7.37
C ARG A 53 10.33 5.79 -8.16
N ILE A 54 9.55 4.94 -7.49
CA ILE A 54 8.52 4.12 -8.14
C ILE A 54 7.42 5.00 -8.74
N SER A 55 7.04 6.09 -8.06
CA SER A 55 6.04 7.03 -8.62
C SER A 55 6.52 7.67 -9.92
N LYS A 56 7.82 7.96 -10.05
CA LYS A 56 8.41 8.41 -11.31
C LYS A 56 8.34 7.32 -12.39
N VAL A 57 8.71 6.07 -12.06
CA VAL A 57 8.62 4.94 -13.00
C VAL A 57 7.20 4.76 -13.54
N ILE A 58 6.18 4.92 -12.69
CA ILE A 58 4.77 4.87 -13.11
C ILE A 58 4.49 5.99 -14.13
N GLY A 59 4.89 7.22 -13.84
CA GLY A 59 4.73 8.35 -14.75
C GLY A 59 5.44 8.15 -16.08
N ASP A 60 6.70 7.75 -16.05
CA ASP A 60 7.53 7.49 -17.24
C ASP A 60 6.99 6.31 -18.07
N SER A 61 6.42 5.29 -17.43
CA SER A 61 5.80 4.16 -18.15
C SER A 61 4.50 4.60 -18.82
N LEU A 62 3.63 5.32 -18.10
CA LEU A 62 2.38 5.81 -18.67
C LEU A 62 2.60 6.87 -19.74
N SER A 63 3.70 7.64 -19.66
CA SER A 63 4.03 8.65 -20.65
C SER A 63 4.34 8.08 -22.05
N ALA A 64 4.60 6.78 -22.13
CA ALA A 64 4.83 6.07 -23.39
C ALA A 64 3.61 5.25 -23.86
N CYS A 65 2.46 5.37 -23.19
CA CYS A 65 1.25 4.66 -23.59
C CYS A 65 0.70 5.20 -24.93
N PRO A 66 0.44 4.36 -25.95
CA PRO A 66 -0.12 4.80 -27.22
C PRO A 66 -1.53 5.40 -27.12
N MET A 67 -2.29 5.02 -26.10
CA MET A 67 -3.62 5.55 -25.82
C MET A 67 -3.58 6.91 -25.13
N MET A 68 -2.39 7.39 -24.73
CA MET A 68 -2.29 8.66 -24.03
C MET A 68 -2.84 9.80 -24.90
N LYS A 69 -4.00 10.30 -24.49
CA LYS A 69 -4.58 11.53 -25.00
C LYS A 69 -4.28 12.66 -24.03
N ASP A 70 -4.21 13.87 -24.57
CA ASP A 70 -3.96 15.09 -23.82
C ASP A 70 -4.97 15.21 -22.66
N PRO A 71 -4.56 15.48 -21.41
CA PRO A 71 -5.46 15.55 -20.26
C PRO A 71 -6.60 16.57 -20.42
N VAL A 72 -6.46 17.51 -21.35
CA VAL A 72 -7.46 18.53 -21.67
C VAL A 72 -8.74 17.91 -22.26
N GLU A 73 -8.65 16.75 -22.91
CA GLU A 73 -9.81 16.05 -23.48
C GLU A 73 -10.51 15.10 -22.48
N PHE A 74 -9.92 14.84 -21.32
CA PHE A 74 -10.42 13.86 -20.34
C PHE A 74 -10.46 14.49 -18.93
N ASN A 75 -11.60 15.13 -18.61
CA ASN A 75 -12.03 15.68 -17.30
C ASN A 75 -11.25 15.16 -16.08
N ASP A 76 -10.81 16.05 -15.16
CA ASP A 76 -10.39 15.92 -13.72
C ASP A 76 -9.69 14.63 -13.19
N ARG A 77 -9.54 13.58 -13.98
CA ARG A 77 -9.19 12.21 -13.61
C ARG A 77 -7.82 11.79 -14.16
N GLY A 78 -7.17 12.68 -14.92
CA GLY A 78 -5.83 12.48 -15.47
C GLY A 78 -5.81 11.88 -16.88
N PRO A 79 -4.62 11.52 -17.40
CA PRO A 79 -4.46 11.07 -18.79
C PRO A 79 -5.20 9.75 -19.05
N ALA A 80 -5.88 9.67 -20.21
CA ALA A 80 -6.54 8.46 -20.66
C ALA A 80 -5.50 7.42 -21.10
N THR A 81 -5.45 6.27 -20.42
CA THR A 81 -4.57 5.14 -20.72
C THR A 81 -5.36 3.84 -20.55
N HIS A 82 -4.87 2.72 -21.12
CA HIS A 82 -5.49 1.42 -20.87
C HIS A 82 -5.54 1.09 -19.37
N LEU A 83 -4.53 1.53 -18.62
CA LEU A 83 -4.49 1.37 -17.17
C LEU A 83 -5.59 2.19 -16.46
N SER A 84 -5.82 3.44 -16.86
CA SER A 84 -6.87 4.26 -16.26
C SER A 84 -8.27 3.74 -16.60
N GLN A 85 -8.44 3.14 -17.78
CA GLN A 85 -9.67 2.46 -18.16
C GLN A 85 -9.90 1.20 -17.30
N ALA A 86 -8.89 0.35 -17.19
CA ALA A 86 -8.97 -0.88 -16.39
C ALA A 86 -9.21 -0.61 -14.89
N TYR A 87 -8.80 0.57 -14.40
CA TYR A 87 -9.04 1.01 -13.02
C TYR A 87 -10.18 2.01 -12.88
N ALA A 88 -10.96 2.27 -13.92
CA ALA A 88 -12.14 3.11 -13.80
C ALA A 88 -13.25 2.33 -13.08
N SER A 89 -13.92 2.98 -12.14
CA SER A 89 -15.19 2.47 -11.60
C SER A 89 -16.35 3.00 -12.44
N GLU A 90 -17.32 2.15 -12.73
CA GLU A 90 -18.58 2.53 -13.34
C GLU A 90 -19.62 2.81 -12.24
N ASN A 91 -20.49 3.79 -12.46
CA ASN A 91 -21.62 4.02 -11.56
C ASN A 91 -22.80 3.21 -12.08
N VAL A 92 -23.26 2.27 -11.27
CA VAL A 92 -24.37 1.37 -11.62
C VAL A 92 -25.56 1.67 -10.72
N GLU A 93 -26.73 1.83 -11.33
CA GLU A 93 -27.98 1.98 -10.59
C GLU A 93 -28.34 0.67 -9.93
N ASN A 94 -28.69 0.73 -8.65
CA ASN A 94 -29.16 -0.44 -7.94
C ASN A 94 -30.66 -0.64 -8.20
N ASP A 95 -31.05 -1.82 -8.69
CA ASP A 95 -32.45 -2.19 -8.99
C ASP A 95 -33.40 -2.01 -7.81
N SER A 96 -32.86 -1.94 -6.59
CA SER A 96 -33.62 -1.78 -5.34
C SER A 96 -33.84 -0.33 -4.90
N GLY A 97 -33.56 0.68 -5.73
CA GLY A 97 -33.82 2.10 -5.43
C GLY A 97 -32.91 2.73 -4.37
N HIS A 98 -31.82 2.05 -3.98
CA HIS A 98 -30.87 2.50 -2.95
C HIS A 98 -29.74 3.43 -3.46
N GLY A 99 -29.90 4.01 -4.65
CA GLY A 99 -28.96 4.96 -5.25
C GLY A 99 -27.86 4.31 -6.11
N MET A 100 -26.96 5.16 -6.61
CA MET A 100 -25.81 4.77 -7.43
C MET A 100 -24.73 4.11 -6.57
N HIS A 101 -24.18 3.00 -7.03
CA HIS A 101 -22.98 2.40 -6.44
C HIS A 101 -21.85 2.30 -7.47
N LYS A 102 -20.61 2.14 -6.99
CA LYS A 102 -19.44 2.00 -7.84
C LYS A 102 -19.13 0.53 -8.05
N GLU A 103 -19.21 0.08 -9.28
CA GLU A 103 -18.75 -1.22 -9.70
C GLU A 103 -17.35 -1.09 -10.31
N TRP A 104 -16.47 -2.04 -9.98
CA TRP A 104 -15.11 -2.08 -10.50
C TRP A 104 -15.00 -3.30 -11.39
N MET A 105 -14.25 -3.16 -12.48
CA MET A 105 -13.92 -4.28 -13.35
C MET A 105 -13.25 -5.40 -12.56
N GLU A 106 -13.61 -6.65 -12.86
CA GLU A 106 -13.00 -7.82 -12.25
C GLU A 106 -11.47 -7.82 -12.52
N PRO A 107 -10.64 -8.27 -11.57
CA PRO A 107 -9.20 -8.20 -11.71
C PRO A 107 -8.64 -8.97 -12.91
N SER A 108 -9.30 -10.05 -13.34
CA SER A 108 -8.94 -10.82 -14.54
C SER A 108 -9.04 -9.95 -15.79
N ASP A 109 -10.17 -9.31 -15.98
CA ASP A 109 -10.51 -8.56 -17.19
C ASP A 109 -9.68 -7.28 -17.26
N ALA A 110 -9.48 -6.64 -16.10
CA ALA A 110 -8.56 -5.52 -15.97
C ALA A 110 -7.13 -5.91 -16.37
N LEU A 111 -6.67 -7.11 -15.98
CA LEU A 111 -5.33 -7.58 -16.32
C LEU A 111 -5.19 -7.91 -17.80
N GLU A 112 -6.23 -8.45 -18.45
CA GLU A 112 -6.24 -8.70 -19.89
C GLU A 112 -6.00 -7.39 -20.67
N ILE A 113 -6.78 -6.35 -20.36
CA ILE A 113 -6.64 -5.01 -20.97
C ILE A 113 -5.24 -4.43 -20.73
N ILE A 114 -4.74 -4.53 -19.49
CA ILE A 114 -3.43 -4.00 -19.11
C ILE A 114 -2.30 -4.74 -19.83
N SER A 115 -2.42 -6.07 -19.96
CA SER A 115 -1.40 -6.94 -20.55
C SER A 115 -1.20 -6.69 -22.05
N ALA A 116 -2.23 -6.19 -22.74
CA ALA A 116 -2.17 -5.81 -24.15
C ALA A 116 -1.23 -4.61 -24.42
N CYS A 117 -0.90 -3.82 -23.41
CA CYS A 117 -0.01 -2.66 -23.54
C CYS A 117 1.20 -2.79 -22.59
N PRO A 118 2.43 -2.98 -23.10
CA PRO A 118 3.60 -3.22 -22.25
C PRO A 118 3.89 -2.06 -21.28
N HIS A 119 3.58 -0.82 -21.70
CA HIS A 119 3.71 0.39 -20.89
C HIS A 119 2.72 0.41 -19.70
N CYS A 120 1.48 0.01 -19.94
CA CYS A 120 0.46 -0.10 -18.89
C CYS A 120 0.74 -1.27 -17.95
N LEU A 121 1.25 -2.39 -18.47
CA LEU A 121 1.69 -3.52 -17.66
C LEU A 121 2.88 -3.14 -16.76
N ALA A 122 3.88 -2.44 -17.29
CA ALA A 122 5.00 -1.92 -16.48
C ALA A 122 4.52 -0.97 -15.38
N ALA A 123 3.61 -0.05 -15.71
CA ALA A 123 2.99 0.85 -14.75
C ALA A 123 2.17 0.09 -13.68
N HIS A 124 1.41 -0.93 -14.08
CA HIS A 124 0.66 -1.80 -13.16
C HIS A 124 1.60 -2.48 -12.15
N ASN A 125 2.67 -3.10 -12.63
CA ASN A 125 3.65 -3.77 -11.78
C ASN A 125 4.29 -2.79 -10.79
N ALA A 126 4.71 -1.61 -11.29
CA ALA A 126 5.23 -0.53 -10.45
C ALA A 126 4.20 -0.04 -9.43
N ILE A 127 2.90 -0.02 -9.74
CA ILE A 127 1.85 0.31 -8.76
C ILE A 127 1.76 -0.74 -7.65
N GLN A 128 1.87 -2.04 -7.97
CA GLN A 128 1.88 -3.09 -6.95
C GLN A 128 3.11 -2.95 -6.05
N GLU A 129 4.29 -2.71 -6.62
CA GLU A 129 5.51 -2.41 -5.87
C GLU A 129 5.34 -1.18 -4.97
N ARG A 130 4.73 -0.11 -5.49
CA ARG A 130 4.44 1.11 -4.73
C ARG A 130 3.51 0.84 -3.55
N LYS A 131 2.56 -0.10 -3.65
CA LYS A 131 1.72 -0.49 -2.51
C LYS A 131 2.56 -1.12 -1.40
N VAL A 132 3.52 -1.98 -1.74
CA VAL A 132 4.46 -2.57 -0.77
C VAL A 132 5.36 -1.49 -0.15
N ALA A 133 5.94 -0.62 -0.97
CA ALA A 133 6.78 0.49 -0.50
C ALA A 133 6.03 1.45 0.44
N ARG A 134 4.75 1.76 0.15
CA ARG A 134 3.90 2.58 1.04
C ARG A 134 3.63 1.92 2.38
N ARG A 135 3.46 0.58 2.42
CA ARG A 135 3.33 -0.15 3.70
C ARG A 135 4.60 -0.04 4.53
N ARG A 136 5.76 -0.18 3.89
CA ARG A 136 7.07 0.00 4.53
C ARG A 136 7.25 1.42 5.08
N LEU A 137 6.92 2.44 4.28
CA LEU A 137 6.92 3.84 4.71
C LEU A 137 5.99 4.08 5.91
N GLY A 138 4.78 3.54 5.88
CA GLY A 138 3.84 3.62 7.00
C GLY A 138 4.36 2.95 8.26
N ALA A 139 5.07 1.83 8.14
CA ALA A 139 5.73 1.18 9.27
C ALA A 139 6.86 2.03 9.85
N ALA A 140 7.73 2.57 9.00
CA ALA A 140 8.83 3.44 9.42
C ALA A 140 8.32 4.71 10.14
N ARG A 141 7.27 5.35 9.61
CA ARG A 141 6.60 6.50 10.27
C ARG A 141 6.12 6.14 11.67
N ARG A 142 5.46 4.99 11.84
CA ARG A 142 5.00 4.54 13.16
C ARG A 142 6.15 4.33 14.14
N VAL A 143 7.28 3.77 13.70
CA VAL A 143 8.46 3.59 14.55
C VAL A 143 8.99 4.93 15.03
N VAL A 144 9.20 5.89 14.14
CA VAL A 144 9.66 7.24 14.49
C VAL A 144 8.69 7.92 15.46
N THR A 145 7.38 7.86 15.20
CA THR A 145 6.36 8.42 16.11
C THR A 145 6.41 7.78 17.50
N MET A 146 6.60 6.45 17.59
CA MET A 146 6.69 5.76 18.87
C MET A 146 7.94 6.17 19.65
N ILE A 147 9.08 6.34 18.98
CA ILE A 147 10.30 6.85 19.63
C ILE A 147 10.05 8.24 20.21
N GLY A 148 9.49 9.16 19.43
CA GLY A 148 9.21 10.53 19.89
C GLY A 148 8.15 10.65 21.00
N LYS A 149 7.29 9.63 21.18
CA LYS A 149 6.36 9.54 22.32
C LYS A 149 6.96 8.90 23.57
N SER A 150 8.09 8.19 23.41
CA SER A 150 8.75 7.45 24.49
C SER A 150 9.88 8.25 25.14
N THR A 151 10.17 9.45 24.61
CA THR A 151 11.07 10.48 25.16
C THR A 151 10.25 11.54 25.86
#